data_AF-A0A7Y0EX78-F1
#
_entry.id   AF-A0A7Y0EX78-F1
#
_cell.length_a   1.000
_cell.length_b   1.000
_cell.length_c   1.000
_cell.angle_alpha   90.00
_cell.angle_beta   90.00
_cell.angle_gamma   90.00
#
_symmetry.space_group_name_H-M   'P 1'
#
loop_
_entity.id
_entity.type
_entity.pdbx_description
1 polymer ?
#
loop_
_entity_poly.entity_id
_entity_poly.type
_entity_poly.pdbx_seq_one_letter_code
_entity_poly.pdbx_strand_id
1 'polypeptide(L)'
;MEMLTVGPKDIYQFATVKEFAEAFELGPSDLVVSIGMIHDAFLKPYLNGANVLLVDKYGNQEPTDVMIDEIIQDAGQFDYNRIVAIGGGAAVHALSYQLGGKYHVPHGESNYAMFTGVLRNYMEIKSDGEIAKLNAVLADLLDCDVVNVYDELEALINQLLPKKALHEYGVTRGDLPEFTERVMTTQERLMRNNFVPLDAARVRKIFEELY
;
A
#
# COMPACT_ATOMS: atom_id res chain seq x y z
N MET A 1 -3.03 -32.12 9.62
CA MET A 1 -3.93 -31.38 8.71
C MET A 1 -3.04 -30.81 7.63
N GLU A 2 -3.11 -31.33 6.42
CA GLU A 2 -2.30 -30.84 5.30
C GLU A 2 -2.98 -29.58 4.74
N MET A 3 -2.28 -28.45 4.76
CA MET A 3 -2.77 -27.22 4.15
C MET A 3 -2.35 -27.18 2.69
N LEU A 4 -3.32 -27.06 1.80
CA LEU A 4 -3.10 -26.83 0.38
C LEU A 4 -2.52 -25.41 0.23
N THR A 5 -1.26 -25.32 -0.20
CA THR A 5 -0.61 -24.04 -0.49
C THR A 5 -0.47 -23.92 -2.01
N VAL A 6 -1.19 -22.97 -2.61
CA VAL A 6 -1.06 -22.65 -4.03
C VAL A 6 -0.19 -21.40 -4.13
N GLY A 7 1.08 -21.58 -4.45
CA GLY A 7 2.01 -20.49 -4.74
C GLY A 7 2.07 -20.18 -6.25
N PRO A 8 2.58 -19.00 -6.66
CA PRO A 8 2.87 -18.74 -8.06
C PRO A 8 3.86 -19.80 -8.59
N LYS A 9 3.60 -20.33 -9.78
CA LYS A 9 4.53 -21.26 -10.46
C LYS A 9 5.78 -20.54 -10.96
N ASP A 10 5.60 -19.31 -11.42
CA ASP A 10 6.64 -18.49 -12.02
C ASP A 10 6.60 -17.06 -11.45
N ILE A 11 7.76 -16.46 -11.23
CA ILE A 11 7.92 -15.07 -10.82
C ILE A 11 8.78 -14.38 -11.86
N TYR A 12 8.27 -13.30 -12.44
CA TYR A 12 8.96 -12.50 -13.46
C TYR A 12 9.32 -11.12 -12.89
N GLN A 13 10.48 -10.60 -13.29
CA GLN A 13 10.96 -9.29 -12.90
C GLN A 13 11.37 -8.48 -14.14
N PHE A 14 10.93 -7.22 -14.18
CA PHE A 14 11.20 -6.28 -15.27
C PHE A 14 11.74 -4.97 -14.69
N ALA A 15 12.56 -4.25 -15.45
CA ALA A 15 13.09 -2.96 -15.02
C ALA A 15 12.08 -1.84 -15.22
N THR A 16 11.19 -1.97 -16.22
CA THR A 16 10.20 -0.95 -16.57
C THR A 16 8.82 -1.56 -16.86
N VAL A 17 7.77 -0.74 -16.75
CA VAL A 17 6.40 -1.12 -17.15
C VAL A 17 6.32 -1.44 -18.64
N LYS A 18 7.10 -0.74 -19.47
CA LYS A 18 7.19 -1.00 -20.90
C LYS A 18 7.66 -2.43 -21.19
N GLU A 19 8.77 -2.84 -20.58
CA GLU A 19 9.32 -4.21 -20.74
C GLU A 19 8.31 -5.26 -20.29
N PHE A 20 7.64 -5.02 -19.16
CA PHE A 20 6.55 -5.88 -18.68
C PHE A 20 5.42 -6.00 -19.72
N ALA A 21 4.94 -4.87 -20.26
CA ALA A 21 3.84 -4.85 -21.22
C ALA A 21 4.20 -5.53 -22.54
N GLU A 22 5.44 -5.34 -23.01
CA GLU A 22 5.96 -6.01 -24.21
C GLU A 22 6.13 -7.51 -23.98
N ALA A 23 6.72 -7.92 -22.86
CA ALA A 23 6.99 -9.33 -22.56
C ALA A 23 5.71 -10.17 -22.40
N PHE A 24 4.62 -9.55 -21.91
CA PHE A 24 3.33 -10.21 -21.75
C PHE A 24 2.35 -9.92 -22.88
N GLU A 25 2.77 -9.16 -23.90
CA GLU A 25 1.94 -8.75 -25.03
C GLU A 25 0.59 -8.20 -24.56
N LEU A 26 0.63 -7.23 -23.63
CA LEU A 26 -0.58 -6.56 -23.14
C LEU A 26 -1.40 -6.06 -24.33
N GLY A 27 -2.70 -6.32 -24.34
CA GLY A 27 -3.58 -5.97 -25.45
C GLY A 27 -5.07 -6.19 -25.18
N PRO A 28 -5.94 -6.12 -26.21
CA PRO A 28 -7.40 -6.08 -26.05
C PRO A 28 -8.05 -7.28 -25.35
N SER A 29 -7.35 -8.42 -25.27
CA SER A 29 -7.80 -9.61 -24.55
C SER A 29 -7.52 -9.57 -23.04
N ASP A 30 -6.93 -8.48 -22.55
CA ASP A 30 -6.60 -8.28 -21.15
C ASP A 30 -7.56 -7.32 -20.46
N LEU A 31 -7.80 -7.57 -19.18
CA LEU A 31 -8.40 -6.59 -18.26
C LEU A 31 -7.33 -6.11 -17.26
N VAL A 32 -6.88 -4.88 -17.43
CA VAL A 32 -5.97 -4.22 -16.50
C VAL A 32 -6.77 -3.55 -15.40
N VAL A 33 -6.54 -3.98 -14.15
CA VAL A 33 -7.18 -3.42 -12.97
C VAL A 33 -6.16 -2.57 -12.22
N SER A 34 -6.41 -1.28 -12.02
CA SER A 34 -5.47 -0.38 -11.34
C SER A 34 -6.19 0.77 -10.62
N ILE A 35 -5.43 1.73 -10.10
CA ILE A 35 -5.96 3.02 -9.63
C ILE A 35 -5.62 4.11 -10.65
N GLY A 36 -6.48 5.12 -10.79
CA GLY A 36 -6.35 6.18 -11.78
C GLY A 36 -4.99 6.87 -11.75
N MET A 37 -4.47 7.16 -10.56
CA MET A 37 -3.14 7.78 -10.40
C MET A 37 -2.02 6.93 -11.02
N ILE A 38 -1.99 5.62 -10.77
CA ILE A 38 -0.96 4.72 -11.32
C ILE A 38 -1.17 4.55 -12.82
N HIS A 39 -2.42 4.39 -13.24
CA HIS A 39 -2.79 4.27 -14.64
C HIS A 39 -2.26 5.46 -15.45
N ASP A 40 -2.58 6.68 -15.03
CA ASP A 40 -2.26 7.89 -15.76
C ASP A 40 -0.76 8.20 -15.74
N ALA A 41 -0.08 7.94 -14.63
CA ALA A 41 1.34 8.23 -14.48
C ALA A 41 2.23 7.19 -15.18
N PHE A 42 1.85 5.90 -15.18
CA PHE A 42 2.78 4.83 -15.54
C PHE A 42 2.28 3.84 -16.58
N LEU A 43 0.96 3.59 -16.69
CA LEU A 43 0.43 2.50 -17.51
C LEU A 43 -0.07 2.96 -18.87
N LYS A 44 -0.74 4.11 -18.92
CA LYS A 44 -1.49 4.61 -20.09
C LYS A 44 -0.77 4.48 -21.44
N PRO A 45 0.55 4.75 -21.57
CA PRO A 45 1.26 4.60 -22.84
C PRO A 45 1.48 3.15 -23.30
N TYR A 46 1.30 2.15 -22.43
CA TYR A 46 1.76 0.77 -22.64
C TYR A 46 0.64 -0.27 -22.61
N LEU A 47 -0.63 0.15 -22.58
CA LEU A 47 -1.78 -0.76 -22.49
C LEU A 47 -2.16 -1.41 -23.83
N ASN A 48 -1.73 -0.85 -24.96
CA ASN A 48 -1.97 -1.39 -26.32
C ASN A 48 -3.43 -1.79 -26.59
N GLY A 49 -4.40 -1.05 -26.07
CA GLY A 49 -5.82 -1.32 -26.25
C GLY A 49 -6.42 -2.35 -25.28
N ALA A 50 -5.69 -2.76 -24.24
CA ALA A 50 -6.25 -3.53 -23.13
C ALA A 50 -7.45 -2.83 -22.48
N ASN A 51 -8.40 -3.62 -22.01
CA ASN A 51 -9.51 -3.12 -21.22
C ASN A 51 -8.98 -2.62 -19.88
N VAL A 52 -9.55 -1.54 -19.36
CA VAL A 52 -9.09 -0.92 -18.11
C VAL A 52 -10.25 -0.77 -17.15
N LEU A 53 -10.04 -1.22 -15.92
CA LEU A 53 -10.92 -0.97 -14.79
C LEU A 53 -10.14 -0.26 -13.69
N LEU A 54 -10.56 0.98 -13.40
CA LEU A 54 -9.95 1.80 -12.35
C LEU A 54 -10.78 1.67 -11.07
N VAL A 55 -10.21 1.09 -10.03
CA VAL A 55 -10.96 0.70 -8.82
C VAL A 55 -11.41 1.90 -7.98
N ASP A 56 -10.68 3.01 -8.08
CA ASP A 56 -11.03 4.31 -7.48
C ASP A 56 -12.27 4.96 -8.09
N LYS A 57 -12.78 4.45 -9.23
CA LYS A 57 -14.09 4.82 -9.79
C LYS A 57 -15.25 4.44 -8.85
N TYR A 58 -15.12 3.32 -8.14
CA TYR A 58 -16.22 2.73 -7.36
C TYR A 58 -16.20 3.21 -5.90
N GLY A 59 -15.12 3.85 -5.45
CA GLY A 59 -14.98 4.41 -4.12
C GLY A 59 -13.51 4.51 -3.67
N ASN A 60 -13.25 5.38 -2.70
CA ASN A 60 -11.92 5.62 -2.13
C ASN A 60 -11.73 4.94 -0.76
N GLN A 61 -12.57 3.95 -0.47
CA GLN A 61 -12.60 3.19 0.79
C GLN A 61 -12.26 1.73 0.56
N GLU A 62 -12.09 0.96 1.64
CA GLU A 62 -11.97 -0.51 1.56
C GLU A 62 -13.16 -1.09 0.78
N PRO A 63 -12.95 -2.11 -0.08
CA PRO A 63 -14.01 -2.63 -0.94
C PRO A 63 -15.21 -3.12 -0.14
N THR A 64 -16.39 -2.62 -0.50
CA THR A 64 -17.67 -3.12 0.02
C THR A 64 -18.33 -4.07 -0.98
N ASP A 65 -19.28 -4.90 -0.54
CA ASP A 65 -19.99 -5.82 -1.44
C ASP A 65 -20.63 -5.09 -2.63
N VAL A 66 -21.19 -3.89 -2.40
CA VAL A 66 -21.77 -3.05 -3.46
C VAL A 66 -20.71 -2.64 -4.48
N MET A 67 -19.52 -2.23 -4.03
CA MET A 67 -18.41 -1.88 -4.93
C MET A 67 -17.94 -3.10 -5.73
N ILE A 68 -17.88 -4.27 -5.09
CA ILE A 68 -17.48 -5.51 -5.75
C ILE A 68 -18.50 -5.92 -6.82
N ASP A 69 -19.80 -5.83 -6.53
CA ASP A 69 -20.85 -6.12 -7.49
C ASP A 69 -20.78 -5.20 -8.72
N GLU A 70 -20.55 -3.90 -8.51
CA GLU A 70 -20.36 -2.94 -9.61
C GLU A 70 -19.08 -3.22 -10.42
N ILE A 71 -17.98 -3.57 -9.76
CA ILE A 71 -16.73 -3.98 -10.43
C ILE A 71 -16.96 -5.23 -11.30
N ILE A 72 -17.68 -6.23 -10.78
CA ILE A 72 -18.00 -7.45 -11.53
C ILE A 72 -18.89 -7.13 -12.73
N GLN A 73 -19.90 -6.27 -12.55
CA GLN A 73 -20.78 -5.86 -13.62
C GLN A 73 -20.03 -5.14 -14.75
N ASP A 74 -19.17 -4.19 -14.42
CA ASP A 74 -18.39 -3.43 -15.40
C ASP A 74 -17.30 -4.28 -16.04
N ALA A 75 -16.63 -5.14 -15.27
CA ALA A 75 -15.69 -6.12 -15.82
C ALA A 75 -16.38 -7.03 -16.83
N GLY A 76 -17.61 -7.49 -16.54
CA GLY A 76 -18.40 -8.35 -17.42
C GLY A 76 -18.83 -7.72 -18.75
N GLN A 77 -18.58 -6.42 -18.97
CA GLN A 77 -18.82 -5.75 -20.26
C GLN A 77 -17.66 -5.94 -21.25
N PHE A 78 -16.50 -6.39 -20.78
CA PHE A 78 -15.31 -6.60 -21.60
C PHE A 78 -15.15 -8.07 -21.99
N ASP A 79 -14.61 -8.31 -23.18
CA ASP A 79 -14.13 -9.63 -23.58
C ASP A 79 -12.64 -9.73 -23.23
N TYR A 80 -12.28 -10.58 -22.28
CA TYR A 80 -10.90 -10.77 -21.82
C TYR A 80 -10.68 -12.20 -21.32
N ASN A 81 -9.43 -12.68 -21.40
CA ASN A 81 -9.03 -14.00 -20.95
C ASN A 81 -7.96 -13.97 -19.85
N ARG A 82 -7.42 -12.78 -19.53
CA ARG A 82 -6.43 -12.55 -18.48
C ARG A 82 -6.72 -11.26 -17.72
N ILE A 83 -6.59 -11.29 -16.40
CA ILE A 83 -6.65 -10.11 -15.53
C ILE A 83 -5.23 -9.73 -15.11
N VAL A 84 -4.88 -8.45 -15.24
CA VAL A 84 -3.61 -7.88 -14.81
C VAL A 84 -3.88 -6.80 -13.76
N ALA A 85 -3.77 -7.16 -12.48
CA ALA A 85 -4.00 -6.24 -11.38
C ALA A 85 -2.71 -5.52 -10.96
N ILE A 86 -2.70 -4.19 -11.08
CA ILE A 86 -1.58 -3.31 -10.78
C ILE A 86 -2.00 -2.34 -9.69
N GLY A 87 -1.69 -2.70 -8.44
CA GLY A 87 -1.89 -1.86 -7.27
C GLY A 87 -0.64 -1.12 -6.82
N GLY A 88 -0.84 -0.13 -5.96
CA GLY A 88 0.23 0.51 -5.20
C GLY A 88 0.51 -0.18 -3.87
N GLY A 89 1.50 0.33 -3.15
CA GLY A 89 1.85 -0.11 -1.81
C GLY A 89 3.29 0.27 -1.51
N ALA A 90 3.50 0.75 -0.28
CA ALA A 90 4.77 1.30 0.20
C ALA A 90 5.03 0.79 1.62
N ALA A 91 5.90 1.48 2.37
CA ALA A 91 6.32 1.11 3.71
C ALA A 91 5.18 0.83 4.68
N VAL A 92 4.08 1.62 4.65
CA VAL A 92 2.92 1.36 5.51
C VAL A 92 2.40 -0.07 5.35
N HIS A 93 2.25 -0.53 4.11
CA HIS A 93 1.81 -1.91 3.82
C HIS A 93 2.90 -2.94 4.13
N ALA A 94 4.16 -2.64 3.77
CA ALA A 94 5.26 -3.56 4.00
C ALA A 94 5.43 -3.90 5.50
N LEU A 95 5.34 -2.88 6.35
CA LEU A 95 5.45 -3.03 7.79
C LEU A 95 4.17 -3.62 8.41
N SER A 96 2.99 -3.24 7.92
CA SER A 96 1.71 -3.70 8.48
C SER A 96 1.47 -5.20 8.28
N TYR A 97 2.02 -5.80 7.22
CA TYR A 97 1.94 -7.25 7.00
C TYR A 97 2.55 -8.09 8.12
N GLN A 98 3.43 -7.52 8.95
CA GLN A 98 3.95 -8.23 10.13
C GLN A 98 2.87 -8.43 11.20
N LEU A 99 1.97 -7.44 11.37
CA LEU A 99 0.84 -7.53 12.28
C LEU A 99 -0.23 -8.49 11.74
N GLY A 100 -0.63 -8.34 10.47
CA GLY A 100 -1.63 -9.21 9.85
C GLY A 100 -1.17 -10.66 9.75
N GLY A 101 0.11 -10.89 9.43
CA GLY A 101 0.66 -12.22 9.25
C GLY A 101 0.86 -13.01 10.54
N LYS A 102 1.41 -12.37 11.59
CA LYS A 102 1.77 -13.05 12.86
C LYS A 102 0.67 -12.95 13.93
N TYR A 103 -0.05 -11.84 13.96
CA TYR A 103 -1.02 -11.54 15.03
C TYR A 103 -2.46 -11.47 14.52
N HIS A 104 -2.70 -11.70 13.22
CA HIS A 104 -4.03 -11.70 12.61
C HIS A 104 -4.81 -10.39 12.83
N VAL A 105 -4.10 -9.28 12.96
CA VAL A 105 -4.71 -7.95 13.06
C VAL A 105 -5.36 -7.60 11.71
N PRO A 106 -6.59 -7.09 11.67
CA PRO A 106 -7.25 -6.68 10.43
C PRO A 106 -6.38 -5.72 9.61
N HIS A 107 -6.49 -5.78 8.28
CA HIS A 107 -5.61 -5.04 7.37
C HIS A 107 -5.64 -3.52 7.59
N GLY A 108 -6.84 -2.93 7.65
CA GLY A 108 -7.01 -1.49 7.90
C GLY A 108 -6.44 -1.04 9.24
N GLU A 109 -6.64 -1.84 10.31
CA GLU A 109 -6.10 -1.58 11.65
C GLU A 109 -4.57 -1.69 11.67
N SER A 110 -4.01 -2.69 11.00
CA SER A 110 -2.57 -2.86 10.86
C SER A 110 -1.92 -1.68 10.12
N ASN A 111 -2.57 -1.19 9.05
CA ASN A 111 -2.12 -0.02 8.32
C ASN A 111 -2.16 1.24 9.19
N TYR A 112 -3.25 1.45 9.93
CA TYR A 112 -3.36 2.60 10.81
C TYR A 112 -2.30 2.59 11.92
N ALA A 113 -2.01 1.42 12.51
CA ALA A 113 -0.94 1.27 13.50
C ALA A 113 0.43 1.71 12.96
N MET A 114 0.71 1.50 11.66
CA MET A 114 1.98 1.87 11.02
C MET A 114 1.99 3.31 10.47
N PHE A 115 0.81 3.86 10.16
CA PHE A 115 0.65 4.99 9.25
C PHE A 115 1.45 6.23 9.66
N THR A 116 1.20 6.78 10.84
CA THR A 116 1.88 8.01 11.29
C THR A 116 3.35 7.78 11.62
N GLY A 117 3.72 6.57 12.08
CA GLY A 117 5.12 6.21 12.33
C GLY A 117 5.97 6.26 11.06
N VAL A 118 5.44 5.74 9.95
CA VAL A 118 6.10 5.81 8.63
C VAL A 118 6.21 7.25 8.14
N LEU A 119 5.13 8.03 8.18
CA LEU A 119 5.14 9.41 7.68
C LEU A 119 6.07 10.33 8.48
N ARG A 120 6.11 10.19 9.81
CA ARG A 120 7.08 10.93 10.65
C ARG A 120 8.52 10.58 10.28
N ASN A 121 8.81 9.30 10.03
CA ASN A 121 10.14 8.87 9.62
C ASN A 121 10.50 9.34 8.20
N TYR A 122 9.54 9.50 7.30
CA TYR A 122 9.78 10.20 6.03
C TYR A 122 10.17 11.67 6.27
N MET A 123 9.41 12.39 7.10
CA MET A 123 9.65 13.80 7.39
C MET A 123 11.02 14.07 8.05
N GLU A 124 11.55 13.12 8.83
CA GLU A 124 12.91 13.22 9.38
C GLU A 124 14.01 13.12 8.32
N ILE A 125 13.75 12.48 7.19
CA ILE A 125 14.72 12.28 6.10
C ILE A 125 14.57 13.39 5.06
N LYS A 126 13.33 13.68 4.67
CA LYS A 126 12.99 14.66 3.63
C LYS A 126 11.60 15.23 3.89
N SER A 127 11.52 16.55 3.98
CA SER A 127 10.29 17.27 4.31
C SER A 127 9.79 18.21 3.20
N ASP A 128 10.45 18.24 2.04
CA ASP A 128 10.13 19.06 0.88
C ASP A 128 9.53 18.25 -0.29
N GLY A 129 9.06 18.92 -1.35
CA GLY A 129 8.44 18.27 -2.51
C GLY A 129 6.98 17.88 -2.29
N GLU A 130 6.57 16.71 -2.79
CA GLU A 130 5.16 16.29 -2.74
C GLU A 130 4.64 16.05 -1.31
N ILE A 131 5.50 15.62 -0.38
CA ILE A 131 5.09 15.45 1.03
C ILE A 131 4.77 16.79 1.69
N ALA A 132 5.46 17.87 1.31
CA ALA A 132 5.17 19.21 1.82
C ALA A 132 3.81 19.71 1.32
N LYS A 133 3.48 19.46 0.04
CA LYS A 133 2.16 19.78 -0.52
C LYS A 133 1.05 18.99 0.17
N LEU A 134 1.26 17.68 0.38
CA LEU A 134 0.32 16.84 1.12
C LEU A 134 0.07 17.41 2.52
N ASN A 135 1.14 17.71 3.26
CA ASN A 135 1.01 18.21 4.62
C ASN A 135 0.32 19.59 4.67
N ALA A 136 0.54 20.46 3.68
CA ALA A 136 -0.18 21.73 3.58
C ALA A 136 -1.69 21.55 3.34
N VAL A 137 -2.07 20.62 2.46
CA VAL A 137 -3.49 20.30 2.22
C VAL A 137 -4.14 19.70 3.46
N LEU A 138 -3.46 18.76 4.13
CA LEU A 138 -3.97 18.16 5.37
C LEU A 138 -4.10 19.18 6.50
N ALA A 139 -3.13 20.09 6.63
CA ALA A 139 -3.14 21.15 7.62
C ALA A 139 -4.36 22.09 7.44
N ASP A 140 -4.66 22.48 6.20
CA ASP A 140 -5.83 23.29 5.86
C ASP A 140 -7.14 22.55 6.16
N LEU A 141 -7.25 21.26 5.79
CA LEU A 141 -8.44 20.43 6.05
C LEU A 141 -8.68 20.18 7.55
N LEU A 142 -7.61 20.07 8.33
CA LEU A 142 -7.67 19.83 9.77
C LEU A 142 -7.70 21.13 10.60
N ASP A 143 -7.62 22.29 9.94
CA ASP A 143 -7.50 23.61 10.58
C ASP A 143 -6.39 23.65 11.64
N CYS A 144 -5.18 23.24 11.24
CA CYS A 144 -4.02 23.16 12.12
C CYS A 144 -2.72 23.61 11.44
N ASP A 145 -1.66 23.83 12.22
CA ASP A 145 -0.34 24.08 11.68
C ASP A 145 0.26 22.81 11.07
N VAL A 146 1.02 22.95 9.96
CA VAL A 146 1.72 21.86 9.27
C VAL A 146 2.58 21.01 10.22
N VAL A 147 3.14 21.61 11.27
CA VAL A 147 3.97 20.92 12.26
C VAL A 147 3.18 19.94 13.14
N ASN A 148 1.87 20.16 13.28
CA ASN A 148 0.96 19.34 14.09
C ASN A 148 0.13 18.37 13.25
N VAL A 149 0.28 18.37 11.93
CA VAL A 149 -0.63 17.70 11.00
C VAL A 149 -0.81 16.21 11.28
N TYR A 150 0.25 15.50 11.69
CA TYR A 150 0.17 14.08 12.01
C TYR A 150 -0.42 13.80 13.40
N ASP A 151 -0.28 14.74 14.34
CA ASP A 151 -0.90 14.63 15.66
C ASP A 151 -2.41 14.85 15.55
N GLU A 152 -2.84 15.86 14.80
CA GLU A 152 -4.26 16.16 14.55
C GLU A 152 -4.93 15.08 13.69
N LEU A 153 -4.23 14.58 12.66
CA LEU A 153 -4.74 13.47 11.87
C LEU A 153 -4.93 12.19 12.71
N GLU A 154 -3.99 11.91 13.61
CA GLU A 154 -4.10 10.78 14.54
C GLU A 154 -5.24 10.99 15.55
N ALA A 155 -5.41 12.21 16.08
CA ALA A 155 -6.51 12.55 16.98
C ALA A 155 -7.88 12.35 16.32
N LEU A 156 -8.01 12.69 15.03
CA LEU A 156 -9.21 12.47 14.24
C LEU A 156 -9.47 10.98 14.01
N ILE A 157 -8.49 10.23 13.50
CA ILE A 157 -8.68 8.80 13.18
C ILE A 157 -8.95 7.99 14.45
N ASN A 158 -8.37 8.36 15.59
CA ASN A 158 -8.63 7.74 16.89
C ASN A 158 -10.10 7.83 17.35
N GLN A 159 -10.91 8.74 16.78
CA GLN A 159 -12.35 8.76 17.04
C GLN A 159 -13.10 7.59 16.37
N LEU A 160 -12.53 7.02 15.30
CA LEU A 160 -13.13 5.93 14.52
C LEU A 160 -12.49 4.58 14.87
N LEU A 161 -11.17 4.56 14.97
CA LEU A 161 -10.38 3.38 15.27
C LEU A 161 -9.26 3.78 16.22
N PRO A 162 -9.33 3.42 17.52
CA PRO A 162 -8.27 3.74 18.46
C PRO A 162 -6.95 3.10 18.06
N LYS A 163 -5.90 3.92 17.92
CA LYS A 163 -4.55 3.43 17.64
C LYS A 163 -4.02 2.76 18.89
N LYS A 164 -3.55 1.52 18.72
CA LYS A 164 -2.88 0.77 19.77
C LYS A 164 -1.39 0.73 19.51
N ALA A 165 -0.60 0.75 20.58
CA ALA A 165 0.82 0.47 20.54
C ALA A 165 1.04 -1.01 20.15
N LEU A 166 2.20 -1.35 19.58
CA LEU A 166 2.42 -2.70 19.05
C LEU A 166 2.31 -3.76 20.14
N HIS A 167 2.76 -3.45 21.36
CA HIS A 167 2.67 -4.39 22.47
C HIS A 167 1.23 -4.79 22.83
N GLU A 168 0.24 -3.95 22.51
CA GLU A 168 -1.18 -4.22 22.78
C GLU A 168 -1.78 -5.24 21.80
N TYR A 169 -1.14 -5.45 20.64
CA TYR A 169 -1.47 -6.55 19.72
C TYR A 169 -0.77 -7.87 20.08
N GLY A 170 0.03 -7.88 21.15
CA GLY A 170 0.84 -9.04 21.56
C GLY A 170 2.24 -9.08 20.92
N VAL A 171 2.65 -8.01 20.23
CA VAL A 171 4.02 -7.88 19.71
C VAL A 171 5.00 -7.81 20.89
N THR A 172 6.05 -8.60 20.85
CA THR A 172 7.14 -8.56 21.83
C THR A 172 8.32 -7.78 21.27
N ARG A 173 9.19 -7.27 22.15
CA ARG A 173 10.45 -6.63 21.72
C ARG A 173 11.36 -7.57 20.92
N GLY A 174 11.23 -8.89 21.14
CA GLY A 174 11.95 -9.92 20.40
C GLY A 174 11.46 -10.10 18.97
N ASP A 175 10.27 -9.61 18.63
CA ASP A 175 9.70 -9.70 17.28
C ASP A 175 10.18 -8.57 16.37
N LEU A 176 10.54 -7.42 16.95
CA LEU A 176 10.98 -6.26 16.16
C LEU A 176 12.18 -6.55 15.22
N PRO A 177 13.20 -7.36 15.59
CA PRO A 177 14.31 -7.66 14.70
C PRO A 177 13.86 -8.58 13.57
N GLU A 178 13.05 -9.59 13.89
CA GLU A 178 12.45 -10.52 12.93
C GLU A 178 11.58 -9.74 11.93
N PHE A 179 10.74 -8.82 12.42
CA PHE A 179 9.88 -7.97 11.59
C PHE A 179 10.69 -7.10 10.65
N THR A 180 11.76 -6.49 11.16
CA THR A 180 12.69 -5.69 10.34
C THR A 180 13.29 -6.56 9.23
N GLU A 181 13.85 -7.72 9.57
CA GLU A 181 14.45 -8.63 8.60
C GLU A 181 13.44 -9.08 7.54
N ARG A 182 12.23 -9.48 7.95
CA ARG A 182 11.17 -9.90 7.02
C ARG A 182 10.74 -8.77 6.09
N VAL A 183 10.60 -7.54 6.58
CA VAL A 183 10.31 -6.38 5.72
C VAL A 183 11.40 -6.21 4.68
N MET A 184 12.67 -6.23 5.10
CA MET A 184 13.79 -5.98 4.19
C MET A 184 14.00 -7.10 3.16
N THR A 185 13.64 -8.35 3.48
CA THR A 185 13.90 -9.52 2.61
C THR A 185 12.70 -9.97 1.80
N THR A 186 11.47 -9.70 2.26
CA THR A 186 10.25 -10.22 1.60
C THR A 186 9.38 -9.14 0.97
N GLN A 187 9.59 -7.87 1.34
CA GLN A 187 8.76 -6.74 0.89
C GLN A 187 9.50 -5.74 0.01
N GLU A 188 10.60 -6.16 -0.63
CA GLU A 188 11.45 -5.30 -1.48
C GLU A 188 10.65 -4.50 -2.52
N ARG A 189 9.65 -5.15 -3.15
CA ARG A 189 8.77 -4.50 -4.14
C ARG A 189 8.05 -3.29 -3.56
N LEU A 190 7.49 -3.41 -2.36
CA LEU A 190 6.76 -2.32 -1.71
C LEU A 190 7.75 -1.24 -1.21
N MET A 191 8.89 -1.66 -0.67
CA MET A 191 9.90 -0.75 -0.13
C MET A 191 10.55 0.13 -1.22
N ARG A 192 10.53 -0.29 -2.49
CA ARG A 192 10.99 0.52 -3.63
C ARG A 192 10.06 1.69 -3.99
N ASN A 193 8.80 1.66 -3.56
CA ASN A 193 7.81 2.69 -3.88
C ASN A 193 7.74 3.82 -2.83
N ASN A 194 8.64 3.80 -1.84
CA ASN A 194 8.63 4.76 -0.75
C ASN A 194 9.01 6.18 -1.22
N PHE A 195 8.43 7.20 -0.57
CA PHE A 195 8.79 8.60 -0.82
C PHE A 195 10.29 8.87 -0.61
N VAL A 196 10.89 8.19 0.38
CA VAL A 196 12.34 8.13 0.61
C VAL A 196 12.77 6.68 0.83
N PRO A 197 13.99 6.28 0.43
CA PRO A 197 14.53 4.97 0.78
C PRO A 197 14.57 4.77 2.30
N LEU A 198 14.12 3.61 2.78
CA LEU A 198 14.23 3.21 4.18
C LEU A 198 15.14 1.98 4.25
N ASP A 199 16.22 2.10 5.02
CA ASP A 199 17.08 0.96 5.32
C ASP A 199 16.57 0.17 6.54
N ALA A 200 17.25 -0.94 6.86
CA ALA A 200 16.88 -1.79 7.98
C ALA A 200 16.89 -1.04 9.32
N ALA A 201 17.83 -0.11 9.53
CA ALA A 201 17.92 0.68 10.76
C ALA A 201 16.71 1.60 10.91
N ARG A 202 16.27 2.22 9.80
CA ARG A 202 15.09 3.09 9.77
C ARG A 202 13.80 2.29 9.96
N VAL A 203 13.66 1.14 9.31
CA VAL A 203 12.53 0.23 9.53
C VAL A 203 12.45 -0.21 10.99
N ARG A 204 13.61 -0.56 11.57
CA ARG A 204 13.70 -0.93 12.98
C ARG A 204 13.25 0.20 13.90
N LYS A 205 13.73 1.43 13.67
CA LYS A 205 13.33 2.62 14.42
C LYS A 205 11.80 2.82 14.39
N ILE A 206 11.16 2.68 13.23
CA ILE A 206 9.70 2.80 13.10
C ILE A 206 9.00 1.80 14.04
N PHE A 207 9.40 0.53 14.03
CA PHE A 207 8.82 -0.47 14.93
C PHE A 207 9.06 -0.16 16.41
N GLU A 208 10.20 0.42 16.77
CA GLU A 208 10.52 0.79 18.14
C GLU A 208 9.72 2.00 18.64
N GLU A 209 9.46 2.97 17.76
CA GLU A 209 8.65 4.15 18.08
C GLU A 209 7.16 3.84 18.21
N LEU A 210 6.70 2.79 17.53
CA LEU A 210 5.32 2.32 17.59
C LEU A 210 5.10 1.25 18.68
N TYR A 211 6.17 0.78 19.34
CA TYR A 211 6.09 -0.31 20.32
C TYR A 211 5.35 0.09 21.59
#